data_AF-A0A1I2J9J3-F1
#
_entry.id   AF-A0A1I2J9J3-F1
#
_cell.length_a   1.000
_cell.length_b   1.000
_cell.length_c   1.000
_cell.angle_alpha   90.00
_cell.angle_beta   90.00
_cell.angle_gamma   90.00
#
_symmetry.space_group_name_H-M   'P 1'
#
loop_
_entity.id
_entity.type
_entity.pdbx_description
1 polymer ?
#
loop_
_entity_poly.entity_id
_entity_poly.type
_entity_poly.pdbx_seq_one_letter_code
_entity_poly.pdbx_strand_id
1 'polypeptide(L)'
;MEERVEISLLLDLYGELLTEKQKNIMFMYYNDDFSLSEIAELNHTSRQAIHDLIKRCHKQLLSYEERIHLLKNSLKAAKKKEEIIYQLNKLMDKHMEEKDSIDSIIKLIDEAI
;
A
#
# COMPACT_ATOMS: atom_id res chain seq x y z
N MET A 1 -13.28 -6.84 2.34
CA MET A 1 -12.70 -5.51 2.63
C MET A 1 -11.20 -5.62 2.74
N GLU A 2 -10.67 -6.54 3.56
CA GLU A 2 -9.22 -6.79 3.72
C GLU A 2 -8.49 -7.06 2.39
N GLU A 3 -8.97 -8.00 1.56
CA GLU A 3 -8.35 -8.32 0.26
C GLU A 3 -8.32 -7.12 -0.70
N ARG A 4 -9.36 -6.27 -0.67
CA ARG A 4 -9.45 -5.11 -1.56
C ARG A 4 -8.42 -4.05 -1.18
N VAL A 5 -8.22 -3.84 0.12
CA VAL A 5 -7.18 -2.96 0.67
C VAL A 5 -5.79 -3.51 0.35
N GLU A 6 -5.58 -4.81 0.51
CA GLU A 6 -4.31 -5.46 0.18
C GLU A 6 -3.94 -5.24 -1.30
N ILE A 7 -4.88 -5.48 -2.23
CA ILE A 7 -4.63 -5.27 -3.65
C ILE A 7 -4.42 -3.79 -4.00
N SER A 8 -5.11 -2.86 -3.32
CA SER A 8 -4.87 -1.43 -3.47
C SER A 8 -3.43 -1.06 -3.09
N LEU A 9 -2.95 -1.55 -1.94
CA LEU A 9 -1.55 -1.34 -1.51
C LEU A 9 -0.54 -1.97 -2.48
N LEU A 10 -0.84 -3.16 -2.99
CA LEU A 10 -0.01 -3.80 -4.01
C LEU A 10 0.00 -3.03 -5.33
N LEU A 11 -1.11 -2.37 -5.69
CA LEU A 11 -1.19 -1.52 -6.87
C LEU A 11 -0.34 -0.25 -6.70
N ASP A 12 -0.27 0.33 -5.50
CA ASP A 12 0.62 1.47 -5.22
C ASP A 12 2.10 1.08 -5.38
N LEU A 13 2.46 -0.14 -4.98
CA LEU A 13 3.84 -0.64 -5.01
C LEU A 13 4.27 -1.19 -6.37
N TYR A 14 3.38 -1.88 -7.06
CA TYR A 14 3.69 -2.66 -8.26
C TYR A 14 2.90 -2.23 -9.49
N GLY A 15 2.03 -1.24 -9.39
CA GLY A 15 1.17 -0.78 -10.49
C GLY A 15 1.95 -0.31 -11.71
N GLU A 16 3.15 0.24 -11.52
CA GLU A 16 4.06 0.64 -12.62
C GLU A 16 4.62 -0.54 -13.43
N LEU A 17 4.51 -1.78 -12.92
CA LEU A 17 4.90 -2.99 -13.65
C LEU A 17 3.78 -3.51 -14.56
N LEU A 18 2.57 -3.00 -14.39
CA LEU A 18 1.44 -3.29 -15.28
C LEU A 18 1.51 -2.39 -16.50
N THR A 19 0.82 -2.78 -17.58
CA THR A 19 0.60 -1.83 -18.69
C THR A 19 -0.29 -0.68 -18.22
N GLU A 20 -0.18 0.48 -18.86
CA GLU A 20 -0.99 1.66 -18.51
C GLU A 20 -2.50 1.34 -18.48
N LYS A 21 -2.99 0.60 -19.49
CA LYS A 21 -4.39 0.14 -19.53
C LYS A 21 -4.76 -0.75 -18.34
N GLN A 22 -3.88 -1.68 -17.96
CA GLN A 22 -4.11 -2.56 -16.82
C GLN A 22 -4.15 -1.78 -15.51
N LYS A 23 -3.16 -0.90 -15.30
CA LYS A 23 -3.08 -0.04 -14.12
C LYS A 23 -4.33 0.83 -13.97
N ASN A 24 -4.76 1.50 -15.05
CA ASN A 24 -5.94 2.36 -15.02
C ASN A 24 -7.22 1.58 -14.69
N ILE A 25 -7.43 0.41 -15.29
CA ILE A 25 -8.59 -0.44 -14.98
C ILE A 25 -8.57 -0.90 -13.52
N MET A 26 -7.39 -1.30 -13.02
CA MET A 26 -7.24 -1.71 -11.63
C MET A 26 -7.51 -0.55 -10.67
N PHE A 27 -7.04 0.65 -10.98
CA PHE A 27 -7.26 1.85 -10.14
C PHE A 27 -8.75 2.21 -10.09
N MET A 28 -9.43 2.24 -11.25
CA MET A 28 -10.88 2.47 -11.31
C MET A 28 -11.65 1.48 -10.42
N TYR A 29 -11.26 0.21 -10.43
CA TYR A 29 -11.96 -0.84 -9.68
C TYR A 29 -11.62 -0.87 -8.19
N TYR A 30 -10.35 -0.71 -7.80
CA TYR A 30 -9.91 -0.87 -6.41
C TYR A 30 -9.93 0.44 -5.61
N ASN A 31 -9.69 1.58 -6.26
CA ASN A 31 -9.50 2.87 -5.61
C ASN A 31 -10.65 3.86 -5.87
N ASP A 32 -11.25 3.83 -7.07
CA ASP A 32 -12.32 4.79 -7.44
C ASP A 32 -13.75 4.21 -7.31
N ASP A 33 -13.90 2.98 -6.83
CA ASP A 33 -15.20 2.31 -6.64
C ASP A 33 -16.06 2.09 -7.90
N PHE A 34 -15.46 2.12 -9.09
CA PHE A 34 -16.20 1.83 -10.33
C PHE A 34 -16.61 0.35 -10.39
N SER A 35 -17.85 0.12 -10.82
CA SER A 35 -18.34 -1.22 -11.14
C SER A 35 -17.74 -1.75 -12.44
N LEU A 36 -17.74 -3.09 -12.60
CA LEU A 36 -17.27 -3.73 -13.83
C LEU A 36 -18.02 -3.26 -15.09
N SER A 37 -19.28 -2.84 -14.94
CA SER A 37 -20.10 -2.35 -16.04
C SER A 37 -19.66 -0.94 -16.46
N GLU A 38 -19.47 -0.03 -15.50
CA GLU A 38 -19.00 1.35 -15.78
C GLU A 38 -17.61 1.32 -16.43
N ILE A 39 -16.71 0.47 -15.94
CA ILE A 39 -15.37 0.32 -16.53
C ILE A 39 -15.48 -0.25 -17.96
N ALA A 40 -16.38 -1.21 -18.19
CA ALA A 40 -16.56 -1.81 -19.50
C ALA A 40 -17.10 -0.80 -20.53
N GLU A 41 -18.05 0.05 -20.13
CA GLU A 41 -18.57 1.15 -20.94
C GLU A 41 -17.47 2.15 -21.31
N LEU A 42 -16.69 2.62 -20.33
CA LEU A 42 -15.58 3.56 -20.54
C LEU A 42 -14.48 3.00 -21.45
N ASN A 43 -14.25 1.69 -21.40
CA ASN A 43 -13.21 1.01 -22.19
C ASN A 43 -13.74 0.39 -23.49
N HIS A 44 -15.01 0.64 -23.85
CA HIS A 44 -15.69 0.09 -25.02
C HIS A 44 -15.48 -1.43 -25.17
N THR A 45 -15.67 -2.16 -24.08
CA THR A 45 -15.43 -3.60 -24.02
C THR A 45 -16.53 -4.31 -23.23
N SER A 46 -16.44 -5.63 -23.08
CA SER A 46 -17.43 -6.40 -22.32
C SER A 46 -17.10 -6.40 -20.83
N ARG A 47 -18.14 -6.48 -19.99
CA ARG A 47 -18.00 -6.70 -18.54
C ARG A 47 -17.14 -7.94 -18.23
N GLN A 48 -17.26 -8.98 -19.05
CA GLN A 48 -16.45 -10.21 -18.91
C GLN A 48 -14.97 -9.95 -19.18
N ALA A 49 -14.64 -9.16 -20.21
CA ALA A 49 -13.26 -8.80 -20.51
C ALA A 49 -12.61 -7.99 -19.38
N ILE A 50 -13.35 -7.07 -18.75
CA ILE A 50 -12.88 -6.31 -17.57
C ILE A 50 -12.65 -7.25 -16.38
N HIS A 51 -13.62 -8.12 -16.07
CA HIS A 51 -13.49 -9.09 -14.99
C HIS A 51 -12.24 -9.97 -15.16
N ASP A 52 -12.02 -10.50 -16.36
CA ASP A 52 -10.89 -11.39 -16.63
C ASP A 52 -9.55 -10.63 -16.60
N LEU A 53 -9.53 -9.36 -17.02
CA LEU A 53 -8.36 -8.51 -16.89
C LEU A 53 -8.01 -8.26 -15.43
N ILE A 54 -8.97 -7.86 -14.60
CA ILE A 54 -8.77 -7.62 -13.16
C ILE A 54 -8.24 -8.89 -12.49
N LYS A 55 -8.83 -10.05 -12.79
CA LYS A 55 -8.39 -11.34 -12.23
C LYS A 55 -6.96 -11.70 -12.63
N ARG A 56 -6.53 -11.39 -13.86
CA ARG A 56 -5.14 -11.60 -14.29
C ARG A 56 -4.18 -10.65 -13.58
N CYS A 57 -4.50 -9.35 -13.55
CA CYS A 57 -3.66 -8.34 -12.90
C CYS A 57 -3.52 -8.60 -11.40
N HIS A 58 -4.59 -9.00 -10.72
CA HIS A 58 -4.55 -9.45 -9.33
C HIS A 58 -3.48 -10.54 -9.14
N LYS A 59 -3.49 -11.60 -9.94
CA LYS A 59 -2.49 -12.68 -9.86
C LYS A 59 -1.07 -12.19 -10.13
N GLN A 60 -0.89 -11.23 -11.04
CA GLN A 60 0.42 -10.64 -11.30
C GLN A 60 0.95 -9.88 -10.09
N LEU A 61 0.12 -9.03 -9.47
CA LEU A 61 0.49 -8.28 -8.27
C LEU A 61 0.89 -9.20 -7.11
N LEU A 62 0.11 -10.26 -6.86
CA LEU A 62 0.45 -11.25 -5.84
C LEU A 62 1.76 -11.99 -6.17
N SER A 63 2.01 -12.32 -7.43
CA SER A 63 3.26 -12.96 -7.85
C SER A 63 4.47 -12.04 -7.69
N TYR A 64 4.30 -10.73 -7.89
CA TYR A 64 5.35 -9.75 -7.59
C TYR A 64 5.65 -9.71 -6.08
N GLU A 65 4.61 -9.64 -5.24
CA GLU A 65 4.81 -9.65 -3.78
C GLU A 65 5.42 -10.96 -3.27
N GLU A 66 5.04 -12.10 -3.82
CA GLU A 66 5.63 -13.40 -3.47
C GLU A 66 7.14 -13.45 -3.74
N ARG A 67 7.62 -12.68 -4.72
CA ARG A 67 9.03 -12.68 -5.12
C ARG A 67 9.84 -11.55 -4.49
N ILE A 68 9.22 -10.39 -4.27
CA ILE A 68 9.89 -9.16 -3.87
C ILE A 68 9.66 -8.86 -2.38
N HIS A 69 8.50 -9.23 -1.84
CA HIS A 69 8.08 -9.00 -0.46
C HIS A 69 8.10 -7.52 -0.04
N LEU A 70 7.79 -6.60 -0.96
CA LEU A 70 7.92 -5.18 -0.68
C LEU A 70 6.87 -4.73 0.32
N LEU A 71 5.61 -5.13 0.14
CA LEU A 71 4.53 -4.78 1.05
C LEU A 71 4.82 -5.33 2.45
N LYS A 72 5.16 -6.62 2.54
CA LYS A 72 5.49 -7.27 3.80
C LYS A 72 6.65 -6.57 4.53
N ASN A 73 7.70 -6.19 3.81
CA ASN A 73 8.86 -5.53 4.40
C ASN A 73 8.52 -4.11 4.86
N SER A 74 7.75 -3.36 4.06
CA SER A 74 7.27 -2.02 4.42
C SER A 74 6.40 -2.04 5.68
N LEU A 75 5.44 -2.97 5.77
CA LEU A 75 4.61 -3.13 6.97
C LEU A 75 5.44 -3.54 8.20
N LYS A 76 6.43 -4.41 8.03
CA LYS A 76 7.35 -4.79 9.10
C LYS A 76 8.19 -3.61 9.58
N ALA A 77 8.67 -2.78 8.66
CA ALA A 77 9.43 -1.57 8.98
C ALA A 77 8.56 -0.55 9.72
N ALA A 78 7.34 -0.29 9.22
CA ALA A 78 6.37 0.61 9.87
C ALA A 78 6.05 0.16 11.30
N LYS A 79 5.76 -1.13 11.51
CA LYS A 79 5.52 -1.67 12.85
C LYS A 79 6.73 -1.54 13.77
N LYS A 80 7.94 -1.73 13.24
CA LYS A 80 9.16 -1.57 14.03
C LYS A 80 9.39 -0.11 14.42
N LYS A 81 9.10 0.83 13.52
CA LYS A 81 9.13 2.27 13.76
C LYS A 81 8.16 2.67 14.87
N GLU A 82 6.90 2.23 14.79
CA GLU A 82 5.90 2.47 15.85
C GLU A 82 6.37 1.96 17.22
N GLU A 83 6.95 0.76 17.27
CA GLU A 83 7.50 0.21 18.52
C GLU A 83 8.65 1.07 19.08
N ILE A 84 9.57 1.54 18.22
CA ILE A 84 10.67 2.40 18.66
C ILE A 84 10.13 3.71 19.22
N ILE A 85 9.20 4.36 18.52
CA ILE A 85 8.58 5.62 18.97
C ILE A 85 7.85 5.41 20.30
N TYR A 86 7.13 4.30 20.46
CA TYR A 86 6.47 3.96 21.72
C TYR A 86 7.47 3.83 22.88
N GLN A 87 8.59 3.13 22.69
CA GLN A 87 9.63 3.00 23.71
C GLN A 87 10.29 4.35 24.03
N LEU A 88 10.54 5.20 23.03
CA LEU A 88 11.09 6.54 23.22
C LEU A 88 10.15 7.44 24.03
N ASN A 89 8.85 7.45 23.72
CA ASN A 89 7.86 8.19 24.51
C ASN A 89 7.82 7.72 25.98
N LYS A 90 7.91 6.41 26.21
CA LYS A 90 7.97 5.87 27.57
C LYS A 90 9.24 6.28 28.33
N LEU A 91 10.36 6.49 27.62
CA LEU A 91 11.60 7.00 28.23
C LEU A 91 11.49 8.51 28.52
N MET A 92 10.85 9.27 27.64
CA MET A 92 10.58 10.69 27.83
C MET A 92 9.79 10.96 29.11
N ASP A 93 8.80 10.11 29.43
CA ASP A 93 8.03 10.21 30.68
C ASP A 93 8.87 9.96 31.94
N LYS A 94 10.00 9.25 31.81
CA LYS A 94 10.91 8.93 32.93
C LYS A 94 12.08 9.90 33.06
N HIS A 95 12.49 10.54 31.97
CA HIS A 95 13.68 11.38 31.89
C HIS A 95 13.33 12.74 31.27
N MET A 96 12.64 13.59 32.03
CA MET A 96 12.16 14.89 31.54
C MET A 96 13.29 15.83 31.07
N GLU A 97 14.51 15.69 31.59
CA GLU A 97 15.67 16.51 31.20
C GLU A 97 16.16 16.21 29.78
N GLU A 98 15.86 15.03 29.23
CA GLU A 98 16.28 14.61 27.87
C GLU A 98 15.15 14.74 26.84
N LYS A 99 14.01 15.35 27.22
CA LYS A 99 12.80 15.42 26.40
C LYS A 99 13.04 16.01 25.01
N ASP A 100 13.73 17.15 24.94
CA ASP A 100 14.00 17.83 23.65
C ASP A 100 14.86 16.97 22.71
N SER A 101 15.82 16.22 23.27
CA SER A 101 16.66 15.29 22.52
C SER A 101 15.84 14.11 21.98
N ILE A 102 14.93 13.57 22.80
CA ILE A 102 14.05 12.45 22.41
C ILE A 102 13.06 12.90 21.31
N ASP A 103 12.46 14.08 21.44
CA ASP A 103 11.56 14.66 20.43
C ASP A 103 12.29 14.87 19.09
N SER A 104 13.56 15.30 19.13
CA SER A 104 14.38 15.41 17.91
C SER A 104 14.62 14.06 17.25
N ILE A 105 14.85 12.99 18.03
CA ILE A 105 15.05 11.64 17.50
C ILE A 105 13.76 11.10 16.89
N ILE A 106 12.61 11.31 17.54
CA ILE A 106 11.30 10.90 17.00
C ILE A 106 11.04 11.59 15.65
N LYS A 107 11.28 12.90 15.54
CA LYS A 107 11.15 13.62 14.26
C LYS A 107 12.03 13.05 13.16
N LEU A 108 13.29 12.75 13.44
CA LEU A 108 14.20 12.14 12.46
C LEU A 108 13.71 10.76 12.00
N ILE A 109 13.14 9.97 12.91
CA ILE A 109 12.55 8.67 12.59
C ILE A 109 11.27 8.83 11.75
N ASP A 110 10.48 9.87 12.04
CA ASP A 110 9.27 10.18 11.28
C ASP A 110 9.57 10.60 9.85
N GLU A 111 10.62 11.41 9.65
CA GLU A 111 11.13 11.87 8.36
C GLU A 111 11.91 10.81 7.57
N ALA A 112 12.35 9.73 8.21
CA ALA A 112 12.99 8.61 7.54
C ALA A 112 11.95 7.78 6.75
N ILE A 113 11.53 8.33 5.60
CA ILE A 113 10.86 7.66 4.48
C ILE A 113 11.53 8.13 3.20
#